data_AF-A0A2N1MLC1-F1
#
_entry.id   AF-A0A2N1MLC1-F1
#
_cell.length_a   1.000
_cell.length_b   1.000
_cell.length_c   1.000
_cell.angle_alpha   90.00
_cell.angle_beta   90.00
_cell.angle_gamma   90.00
#
_symmetry.space_group_name_H-M   'P 1'
#
loop_
_entity.id
_entity.type
_entity.pdbx_description
1 polymer ?
#
loop_
_entity_poly.entity_id
_entity_poly.type
_entity_poly.pdbx_seq_one_letter_code
_entity_poly.pdbx_strand_id
1 'polypeptide(L)'
;MLRQLSNIKNFFTRHNINQIHEINDRPIHCLIYQFIQFCISIYIILLICKGKLYLKTDPLTPGAARLTLQEPSNFIKPSYCVESPPNANPSSCAEDKLPCVYWGAKEIQYPIEETGVVFFTTRASIVKYPPGTCKILASSPKDACIINSHKTHKAHGESVMNSSFIADIENYTIDPKDDDDVLTLKEILDAAACSTAPGANESNRSSGIIINNVYNYKYKARIIDDAKYKIIEATSNIDDGSYTIKNRHGIQFVFNQHGKIRSFSWTALIINVTASLYSYRVVSLIMDFSIRHEVDKLFEKYCMNIYTWFKGIFHLNRDNDNKDNEESLLIL
;
A
#
# COMPACT_ATOMS: atom_id res chain seq x y z
N MET A 1 -63.47 -14.46 -23.42
CA MET A 1 -62.61 -15.18 -22.46
C MET A 1 -61.78 -16.29 -23.11
N LEU A 2 -62.37 -17.19 -23.91
CA LEU A 2 -61.65 -18.30 -24.58
C LEU A 2 -60.51 -17.86 -25.52
N ARG A 3 -60.61 -16.71 -26.19
CA ARG A 3 -59.56 -16.17 -27.08
C ARG A 3 -58.31 -15.67 -26.35
N GLN A 4 -58.46 -15.19 -25.11
CA GLN A 4 -57.36 -14.73 -24.25
C GLN A 4 -56.57 -15.93 -23.70
N LEU A 5 -57.26 -17.01 -23.31
CA LEU A 5 -56.62 -18.25 -22.85
C LEU A 5 -55.81 -18.96 -23.96
N SER A 6 -56.27 -18.89 -25.21
CA SER A 6 -55.53 -19.42 -26.37
C SER A 6 -54.19 -18.71 -26.59
N ASN A 7 -54.15 -17.39 -26.43
CA ASN A 7 -52.92 -16.60 -26.58
C ASN A 7 -51.91 -16.85 -25.46
N ILE A 8 -52.37 -17.05 -24.22
CA ILE A 8 -51.49 -17.39 -23.09
C ILE A 8 -50.87 -18.77 -23.30
N LYS A 9 -51.65 -19.75 -23.78
CA LYS A 9 -51.13 -21.11 -24.06
C LYS A 9 -50.05 -21.08 -25.14
N ASN A 10 -50.24 -20.30 -26.21
CA ASN A 10 -49.25 -20.10 -27.27
C ASN A 10 -48.01 -19.33 -26.83
N PHE A 11 -48.12 -18.47 -25.80
CA PHE A 11 -46.98 -17.80 -25.19
C PHE A 11 -46.11 -18.78 -24.39
N PHE A 12 -46.73 -19.71 -23.65
CA PHE A 12 -46.00 -20.74 -22.90
C PHE A 12 -45.40 -21.85 -23.79
N THR A 13 -46.01 -22.19 -24.93
CA THR A 13 -45.46 -23.21 -25.85
C THR A 13 -44.39 -22.72 -26.81
N ARG A 14 -44.05 -21.42 -26.82
CA ARG A 14 -42.99 -20.84 -27.67
C ARG A 14 -41.56 -20.99 -27.13
N HIS A 15 -41.31 -21.96 -26.24
CA HIS A 15 -39.93 -22.34 -25.94
C HIS A 15 -39.40 -23.22 -27.06
N ASN A 16 -38.66 -22.62 -27.99
CA ASN A 16 -37.91 -23.34 -29.01
C ASN A 16 -36.79 -24.12 -28.32
N ILE A 17 -36.98 -25.43 -28.17
CA ILE A 17 -35.96 -26.36 -27.72
C ILE A 17 -35.28 -26.88 -29.00
N ASN A 18 -33.96 -26.73 -29.09
CA ASN A 18 -33.21 -27.33 -30.18
C ASN A 18 -33.34 -28.86 -30.07
N GLN A 19 -33.74 -29.52 -31.17
CA GLN A 19 -33.71 -30.98 -31.22
C GLN A 19 -32.25 -31.44 -31.19
N ILE A 20 -31.87 -32.17 -30.15
CA ILE A 20 -30.53 -32.75 -29.99
C ILE A 20 -30.64 -34.22 -30.43
N HIS A 21 -29.76 -34.68 -31.31
CA HIS A 21 -29.63 -36.09 -31.63
C HIS A 21 -28.55 -36.71 -30.75
N GLU A 22 -28.96 -37.70 -29.97
CA GLU A 22 -28.07 -38.45 -29.09
C GLU A 22 -27.31 -39.47 -29.93
N ILE A 23 -26.00 -39.26 -30.10
CA ILE A 23 -25.13 -40.16 -30.84
C ILE A 23 -24.68 -41.26 -29.88
N ASN A 24 -25.38 -42.41 -29.91
CA ASN A 24 -25.11 -43.51 -28.97
C ASN A 24 -24.06 -44.52 -29.49
N ASP A 25 -23.65 -44.41 -30.76
CA ASP A 25 -22.90 -45.47 -31.45
C ASP A 25 -21.37 -45.42 -31.25
N ARG A 26 -20.82 -44.45 -30.52
CA ARG A 26 -19.35 -44.28 -30.38
C ARG A 26 -18.90 -44.09 -28.92
N PRO A 27 -18.74 -45.16 -28.13
CA PRO A 27 -18.38 -45.07 -26.70
C PRO A 27 -17.03 -44.38 -26.44
N ILE A 28 -16.07 -44.50 -27.37
CA ILE A 28 -14.74 -43.89 -27.25
C ILE A 28 -14.82 -42.36 -27.29
N HIS A 29 -15.65 -41.78 -28.17
CA HIS A 29 -15.84 -40.33 -28.27
C HIS A 29 -16.52 -39.76 -27.03
N CYS A 30 -17.48 -40.50 -26.46
CA CYS A 30 -18.16 -40.13 -25.22
C CYS A 30 -17.18 -40.06 -24.01
N LEU A 31 -16.29 -41.05 -23.89
CA LEU A 31 -15.28 -41.07 -22.81
C LEU A 31 -14.26 -39.94 -22.94
N ILE A 32 -13.79 -39.65 -24.16
CA ILE A 32 -12.87 -38.53 -24.42
C ILE A 32 -13.55 -37.21 -24.05
N TYR A 33 -14.80 -37.02 -24.46
CA TYR A 33 -15.57 -35.83 -24.11
C TYR A 33 -15.71 -35.65 -22.60
N GLN A 34 -16.06 -36.71 -21.86
CA GLN A 34 -16.14 -36.67 -20.39
C GLN A 34 -14.79 -36.36 -19.74
N PHE A 35 -13.69 -36.93 -20.24
CA PHE A 35 -12.35 -36.67 -19.72
C PHE A 35 -11.94 -35.19 -19.93
N ILE A 36 -12.14 -34.66 -21.14
CA ILE A 36 -11.87 -33.25 -21.44
C ILE A 36 -12.72 -32.34 -20.55
N GLN A 37 -14.01 -32.64 -20.38
CA GLN A 37 -14.91 -31.88 -19.52
C GLN A 37 -14.45 -31.89 -18.05
N PHE A 38 -13.95 -33.03 -17.56
CA PHE A 38 -13.38 -33.16 -16.22
C PHE A 38 -12.10 -32.34 -16.05
N CYS A 39 -11.17 -32.40 -17.00
CA CYS A 39 -9.94 -31.59 -16.98
C CYS A 39 -10.25 -30.10 -16.93
N ILE A 40 -11.24 -29.65 -17.70
CA ILE A 40 -11.67 -28.25 -17.73
C ILE A 40 -12.34 -27.84 -16.42
N SER A 41 -13.17 -28.73 -15.85
CA SER A 41 -13.78 -28.51 -14.54
C SER A 41 -12.71 -28.29 -13.47
N ILE A 42 -11.70 -29.16 -13.41
CA ILE A 42 -10.56 -29.03 -12.49
C ILE A 42 -9.82 -27.71 -12.75
N TYR A 43 -9.54 -27.39 -14.01
CA TYR A 43 -8.85 -26.17 -14.38
C TYR A 43 -9.59 -24.91 -13.90
N ILE A 44 -10.91 -24.84 -14.11
CA ILE A 44 -11.76 -23.74 -13.65
C ILE A 44 -11.75 -23.65 -12.13
N ILE A 45 -11.89 -24.77 -11.41
CA ILE A 45 -11.83 -24.79 -9.94
C ILE A 45 -10.48 -24.27 -9.46
N LEU A 46 -9.38 -24.75 -10.04
CA LEU A 46 -8.04 -24.27 -9.70
C LEU A 46 -7.87 -22.78 -10.02
N LEU A 47 -8.43 -22.29 -11.12
CA LEU A 47 -8.40 -20.87 -11.49
C LEU A 47 -9.15 -20.01 -10.47
N ILE A 48 -10.35 -20.44 -10.05
CA ILE A 48 -11.15 -19.74 -9.04
C ILE A 48 -10.46 -19.77 -7.67
N CYS A 49 -9.93 -20.91 -7.26
CA CYS A 49 -9.25 -21.08 -5.97
C CYS A 49 -7.91 -20.35 -5.90
N LYS A 50 -7.02 -20.52 -6.88
CA LYS A 50 -5.69 -19.86 -6.90
C LYS A 50 -5.80 -18.37 -7.21
N GLY A 51 -6.67 -18.01 -8.16
CA GLY A 51 -6.93 -16.61 -8.51
C GLY A 51 -7.73 -15.85 -7.45
N LYS A 52 -8.37 -16.57 -6.52
CA LYS A 52 -9.31 -16.01 -5.53
C LYS A 52 -10.37 -15.13 -6.19
N LEU A 53 -10.87 -15.55 -7.35
CA LEU A 53 -11.80 -14.80 -8.20
C LEU A 53 -13.18 -14.60 -7.55
N TYR A 54 -13.47 -15.37 -6.50
CA TYR A 54 -14.66 -15.22 -5.66
C TYR A 54 -14.55 -14.03 -4.69
N LEU A 55 -13.37 -13.41 -4.58
CA LEU A 55 -13.16 -12.22 -3.77
C LEU A 55 -13.33 -10.97 -4.62
N LYS A 56 -14.22 -10.08 -4.19
CA LYS A 56 -14.27 -8.72 -4.69
C LYS A 56 -13.06 -7.97 -4.13
N THR A 57 -12.30 -7.32 -5.01
CA THR A 57 -11.17 -6.48 -4.62
C THR A 57 -11.62 -5.02 -4.66
N ASP A 58 -11.75 -4.42 -3.49
CA ASP A 58 -11.96 -2.98 -3.38
C ASP A 58 -10.63 -2.32 -3.01
N PRO A 59 -10.25 -1.19 -3.65
CA PRO A 59 -9.10 -0.41 -3.18
C PRO A 59 -9.37 0.03 -1.75
N LEU A 60 -8.32 0.09 -0.92
CA LEU A 60 -8.48 0.71 0.40
C LEU A 60 -8.97 2.15 0.22
N THR A 61 -10.04 2.50 0.92
CA THR A 61 -10.36 3.91 1.16
C THR A 61 -9.22 4.53 1.95
N PRO A 62 -8.62 5.65 1.50
CA PRO A 62 -7.58 6.33 2.25
C PRO A 62 -8.16 6.75 3.61
N GLY A 63 -7.69 6.11 4.68
CA GLY A 63 -8.02 6.50 6.05
C GLY A 63 -7.27 7.78 6.42
N ALA A 64 -7.84 8.55 7.34
CA ALA A 64 -7.15 9.70 7.91
C ALA A 64 -6.33 9.23 9.11
N ALA A 65 -5.03 9.02 8.92
CA ALA A 65 -4.12 8.79 10.06
C ALA A 65 -3.90 10.12 10.80
N ARG A 66 -4.28 10.15 12.08
CA ARG A 66 -3.94 11.23 13.00
C ARG A 66 -2.72 10.82 13.80
N LEU A 67 -1.67 11.63 13.73
CA LEU A 67 -0.46 11.42 14.50
C LEU A 67 -0.39 12.47 15.60
N THR A 68 -0.18 12.01 16.82
CA THR A 68 0.18 12.87 17.92
C THR A 68 1.61 12.60 18.33
N LEU A 69 2.40 13.67 18.43
CA LEU A 69 3.74 13.60 18.97
C LEU A 69 3.69 13.76 20.49
N GLN A 70 4.33 12.85 21.21
CA GLN A 70 4.46 12.89 22.65
C GLN A 70 5.91 13.13 23.06
N GLU A 71 6.09 13.99 24.07
CA GLU A 71 7.39 14.37 24.61
C GLU A 71 7.97 13.28 25.51
N PRO A 72 9.29 13.06 25.50
CA PRO A 72 9.93 12.13 26.42
C PRO A 72 9.84 12.64 27.87
N SER A 73 9.73 11.72 28.82
CA SER A 73 9.64 12.06 30.25
C SER A 73 10.95 12.55 30.85
N ASN A 74 12.09 12.20 30.25
CA ASN A 74 13.42 12.63 30.65
C ASN A 74 14.20 13.10 29.43
N PHE A 75 14.66 14.35 29.45
CA PHE A 75 15.49 14.90 28.38
C PHE A 75 16.93 14.42 28.53
N ILE A 76 17.43 13.73 27.51
CA ILE A 76 18.81 13.27 27.47
C ILE A 76 19.58 14.17 26.51
N LYS A 77 20.65 14.82 27.00
CA LYS A 77 21.54 15.61 26.16
C LYS A 77 22.24 14.69 25.14
N PRO A 78 21.96 14.81 23.84
CA PRO A 78 22.60 13.98 22.83
C PRO A 78 24.09 14.27 22.70
N SER A 79 24.88 13.25 22.34
CA SER A 79 26.34 13.37 22.14
C SER A 79 26.72 14.37 21.04
N TYR A 80 25.78 14.66 20.15
CA TYR A 80 25.96 15.57 19.05
C TYR A 80 25.68 17.04 19.38
N CYS A 81 25.17 17.31 20.57
CA CYS A 81 24.94 18.67 21.04
C CYS A 81 26.22 19.24 21.63
N VAL A 82 26.90 20.08 20.87
CA VAL A 82 28.14 20.74 21.29
C VAL A 82 27.83 22.12 21.85
N GLU A 83 28.35 22.40 23.04
CA GLU A 83 28.51 23.77 23.52
C GLU A 83 29.75 24.35 22.83
N SER A 84 29.61 24.79 21.58
CA SER A 84 30.74 25.42 20.90
C SER A 84 31.04 26.77 21.56
N PRO A 85 32.28 27.06 21.99
CA PRO A 85 32.68 28.40 22.39
C PRO A 85 32.60 29.34 21.16
N PRO A 86 32.28 30.63 21.35
CA PRO A 86 31.83 31.53 20.28
C PRO A 86 32.85 31.87 19.17
N ASN A 87 34.07 31.30 19.17
CA ASN A 87 35.19 31.78 18.35
C ASN A 87 36.04 30.68 17.66
N ALA A 88 35.45 29.58 17.18
CA ALA A 88 36.17 28.64 16.31
C ALA A 88 35.56 28.65 14.90
N ASN A 89 36.32 29.15 13.92
CA ASN A 89 35.95 29.07 12.50
C ASN A 89 35.86 27.59 12.08
N PRO A 90 34.72 27.12 11.53
CA PRO A 90 34.60 25.73 11.12
C PRO A 90 35.45 25.47 9.85
N SER A 91 36.30 24.46 9.91
CA SER A 91 36.99 23.92 8.73
C SER A 91 35.98 23.33 7.75
N SER A 92 36.20 23.54 6.45
CA SER A 92 35.23 23.35 5.34
C SER A 92 34.66 21.94 5.11
N CYS A 93 34.94 20.96 5.98
CA CYS A 93 34.36 19.62 5.97
C CYS A 93 34.06 19.08 7.39
N ALA A 94 34.09 19.94 8.43
CA ALA A 94 33.72 19.54 9.77
C ALA A 94 32.19 19.46 9.87
N GLU A 95 31.70 18.35 10.42
CA GLU A 95 30.31 18.16 10.85
C GLU A 95 29.80 19.46 11.50
N ASP A 96 28.72 20.05 10.95
CA ASP A 96 28.12 21.27 11.48
C ASP A 96 27.71 21.03 12.95
N LYS A 97 28.58 21.40 13.89
CA LYS A 97 28.36 21.31 15.34
C LYS A 97 27.62 22.57 15.79
N LEU A 98 26.31 22.57 15.59
CA LEU A 98 25.42 23.64 16.03
C LEU A 98 25.01 23.45 17.50
N PRO A 99 24.69 24.55 18.23
CA PRO A 99 24.10 24.45 19.55
C PRO A 99 22.75 23.74 19.48
N CYS A 100 22.37 23.06 20.56
CA CYS A 100 21.07 22.41 20.64
C CYS A 100 20.10 23.17 21.53
N VAL A 101 18.82 23.13 21.16
CA VAL A 101 17.70 23.69 21.92
C VAL A 101 16.62 22.63 22.07
N TYR A 102 15.89 22.66 23.19
CA TYR A 102 14.76 21.78 23.43
C TYR A 102 13.47 22.49 23.04
N TRP A 103 12.64 21.83 22.23
CA TRP A 103 11.35 22.34 21.77
C TRP A 103 10.24 21.38 22.23
N GLY A 104 9.06 21.92 22.52
CA GLY A 104 7.90 21.09 22.84
C GLY A 104 7.38 20.33 21.62
N ALA A 105 6.59 19.27 21.84
CA ALA A 105 5.99 18.47 20.77
C ALA A 105 5.14 19.31 19.80
N LYS A 106 4.37 20.26 20.35
CA LYS A 106 3.56 21.21 19.55
C LYS A 106 4.39 22.21 18.75
N GLU A 107 5.62 22.46 19.17
CA GLU A 107 6.53 23.37 18.48
C GLU A 107 7.31 22.64 17.38
N ILE A 108 7.63 21.36 17.58
CA ILE A 108 8.34 20.51 16.63
C ILE A 108 7.44 20.11 15.47
N GLN A 109 6.21 19.69 15.77
CA GLN A 109 5.21 19.25 14.80
C GLN A 109 4.61 20.45 14.07
N TYR A 110 4.67 20.44 12.75
CA TYR A 110 4.04 21.44 11.91
C TYR A 110 3.47 20.83 10.62
N PRO A 111 2.29 21.25 10.14
CA PRO A 111 1.24 21.90 10.93
C PRO A 111 0.68 20.92 12.00
N ILE A 112 0.01 21.45 13.02
CA ILE A 112 -0.46 20.65 14.18
C ILE A 112 -1.67 19.77 13.82
N GLU A 113 -2.44 20.12 12.78
CA GLU A 113 -3.76 19.51 12.50
C GLU A 113 -3.87 18.78 11.15
N GLU A 114 -2.76 18.54 10.44
CA GLU A 114 -2.82 17.88 9.14
C GLU A 114 -2.90 16.35 9.28
N THR A 115 -3.79 15.74 8.50
CA THR A 115 -4.00 14.28 8.46
C THR A 115 -3.20 13.67 7.32
N GLY A 116 -2.43 12.62 7.61
CA GLY A 116 -1.68 11.85 6.60
C GLY A 116 -0.30 12.42 6.21
N VAL A 117 -0.03 13.70 6.48
CA VAL A 117 1.30 14.31 6.32
C VAL A 117 1.65 15.08 7.58
N VAL A 118 2.84 14.83 8.12
CA VAL A 118 3.33 15.53 9.31
C VAL A 118 4.79 15.89 9.12
N PHE A 119 5.17 17.13 9.41
CA PHE A 119 6.56 17.57 9.40
C PHE A 119 7.07 17.76 10.83
N PHE A 120 8.22 17.15 11.13
CA PHE A 120 8.92 17.34 12.40
C PHE A 120 10.20 18.13 12.18
N THR A 121 10.31 19.22 12.94
CA THR A 121 11.46 20.12 12.88
C THR A 121 12.67 19.48 13.56
N THR A 122 13.78 19.33 12.84
CA THR A 122 15.06 18.81 13.37
C THR A 122 16.11 19.91 13.54
N ARG A 123 15.95 21.02 12.80
CA ARG A 123 16.80 22.21 12.86
C ARG A 123 15.95 23.44 12.64
N ALA A 124 16.23 24.51 13.38
CA ALA A 124 15.53 25.77 13.18
C ALA A 124 16.44 26.98 13.37
N SER A 125 16.04 28.10 12.78
CA SER A 125 16.60 29.42 13.05
C SER A 125 15.47 30.44 13.14
N ILE A 126 15.53 31.35 14.11
CA ILE A 126 14.47 32.32 14.38
C ILE A 126 15.05 33.71 14.28
N VAL A 127 14.45 34.53 13.40
CA VAL A 127 14.79 35.94 13.25
C VAL A 127 13.56 36.77 13.60
N LYS A 128 13.70 37.67 14.58
CA LYS A 128 12.67 38.64 14.94
C LYS A 128 12.98 39.94 14.24
N TYR A 129 11.95 40.54 13.65
CA TYR A 129 12.06 41.83 13.03
C TYR A 129 11.23 42.84 13.82
N PRO A 130 11.74 44.06 14.01
CA PRO A 130 11.02 45.09 14.73
C PRO A 130 9.71 45.45 14.01
N PRO A 131 8.71 45.98 14.74
CA PRO A 131 7.48 46.47 14.14
C PRO A 131 7.80 47.49 13.05
N GLY A 132 7.31 47.25 11.83
CA GLY A 132 7.35 48.24 10.76
C GLY A 132 6.35 49.36 11.04
N THR A 133 6.65 50.59 10.63
CA THR A 133 5.76 51.76 10.75
C THR A 133 4.59 51.76 9.75
N CYS A 134 4.26 50.63 9.15
CA CYS A 134 3.33 50.57 8.03
C CYS A 134 1.99 49.95 8.47
N LYS A 135 0.88 50.51 7.97
CA LYS A 135 -0.48 50.10 8.36
C LYS A 135 -0.88 48.86 7.56
N ILE A 136 -1.24 47.78 8.26
CA ILE A 136 -1.67 46.49 7.66
C ILE A 136 -2.98 46.66 6.85
N LEU A 137 -3.83 47.60 7.27
CA LEU A 137 -5.04 48.02 6.55
C LEU A 137 -4.70 49.22 5.66
N ALA A 138 -4.18 48.93 4.48
CA ALA A 138 -3.91 49.95 3.47
C ALA A 138 -5.19 50.29 2.70
N SER A 139 -5.64 51.54 2.78
CA SER A 139 -6.77 52.04 1.99
C SER A 139 -6.40 52.30 0.52
N SER A 140 -5.11 52.18 0.16
CA SER A 140 -4.56 52.40 -1.17
C SER A 140 -3.36 51.47 -1.43
N PRO A 141 -3.13 50.99 -2.66
CA PRO A 141 -1.99 50.14 -3.00
C PRO A 141 -0.61 50.77 -2.73
N LYS A 142 -0.53 52.10 -2.65
CA LYS A 142 0.69 52.84 -2.30
C LYS A 142 1.00 52.83 -0.79
N ASP A 143 -0.01 52.53 0.03
CA ASP A 143 0.09 52.42 1.49
C ASP A 143 0.26 50.96 1.94
N ALA A 144 0.23 50.00 1.01
CA ALA A 144 0.43 48.58 1.30
C ALA A 144 1.85 48.36 1.84
N CYS A 145 1.96 47.75 3.03
CA CYS A 145 3.22 47.29 3.60
C CYS A 145 3.88 46.26 2.66
N ILE A 146 4.76 46.70 1.78
CA ILE A 146 5.69 45.80 1.10
C ILE A 146 6.94 45.75 1.96
N ILE A 147 7.08 44.69 2.77
CA ILE A 147 8.31 44.42 3.53
C ILE A 147 9.38 43.99 2.52
N ASN A 148 10.04 44.96 1.89
CA ASN A 148 11.19 44.70 1.03
C ASN A 148 12.42 44.50 1.92
N SER A 149 12.93 43.27 2.00
CA SER A 149 14.17 42.97 2.72
C SER A 149 15.42 43.58 2.08
N HIS A 150 15.29 44.19 0.90
CA HIS A 150 16.40 44.77 0.17
C HIS A 150 16.40 46.29 0.26
N LYS A 151 17.36 46.79 1.04
CA LYS A 151 18.05 48.08 0.89
C LYS A 151 17.15 49.32 1.09
N THR A 152 17.09 49.84 2.33
CA THR A 152 17.44 51.25 2.62
C THR A 152 17.20 51.74 4.06
N HIS A 153 16.55 50.99 4.95
CA HIS A 153 16.38 51.48 6.34
C HIS A 153 16.54 50.34 7.36
N LYS A 154 17.72 50.29 8.03
CA LYS A 154 17.99 49.92 9.43
C LYS A 154 17.15 48.87 10.19
N ALA A 155 16.37 48.02 9.54
CA ALA A 155 15.67 46.90 10.15
C ALA A 155 16.46 45.62 9.87
N HIS A 156 17.68 45.54 10.44
CA HIS A 156 18.34 44.25 10.54
C HIS A 156 17.49 43.40 11.50
N GLY A 157 16.91 42.32 11.00
CA GLY A 157 16.26 41.33 11.85
C GLY A 157 17.25 40.87 12.92
N GLU A 158 16.81 40.88 14.17
CA GLU A 158 17.57 40.37 15.30
C GLU A 158 17.46 38.84 15.30
N SER A 159 18.61 38.16 15.24
CA SER A 159 18.65 36.70 15.36
C SER A 159 18.33 36.34 16.80
N VAL A 160 17.08 35.93 17.06
CA VAL A 160 16.64 35.45 18.38
C VAL A 160 17.20 34.06 18.63
N MET A 161 17.29 33.25 17.58
CA MET A 161 17.87 31.93 17.62
C MET A 161 18.71 31.71 16.37
N ASN A 162 20.03 31.69 16.56
CA ASN A 162 20.95 31.20 15.54
C ASN A 162 20.58 29.76 15.18
N SER A 163 20.98 29.32 13.98
CA SER A 163 20.75 27.96 13.52
C SER A 163 21.15 26.94 14.59
N SER A 164 20.17 26.22 15.13
CA SER A 164 20.35 25.24 16.21
C SER A 164 19.64 23.93 15.87
N PHE A 165 20.13 22.83 16.45
CA PHE A 165 19.46 21.53 16.38
C PHE A 165 18.41 21.41 17.47
N ILE A 166 17.35 20.66 17.16
CA ILE A 166 16.40 20.23 18.17
C ILE A 166 17.01 19.03 18.89
N ALA A 167 17.27 19.19 20.19
CA ALA A 167 17.80 18.11 21.01
C ALA A 167 16.76 17.00 21.20
N ASP A 168 17.27 15.76 21.32
CA ASP A 168 16.51 14.60 21.80
C ASP A 168 15.31 14.20 20.93
N ILE A 169 15.26 14.67 19.68
CA ILE A 169 14.17 14.42 18.73
C ILE A 169 13.92 12.93 18.47
N GLU A 170 14.95 12.10 18.65
CA GLU A 170 14.93 10.64 18.44
C GLU A 170 14.07 9.90 19.47
N ASN A 171 13.93 10.47 20.68
CA ASN A 171 13.19 9.88 21.80
C ASN A 171 11.73 10.33 21.85
N TYR A 172 11.28 11.15 20.91
CA TYR A 172 9.86 11.50 20.80
C TYR A 172 9.08 10.30 20.26
N THR A 173 7.91 10.06 20.86
CA THR A 173 7.02 8.96 20.46
C THR A 173 5.90 9.49 19.59
N ILE A 174 5.64 8.77 18.50
CA ILE A 174 4.47 8.99 17.65
C ILE A 174 3.42 7.99 18.08
N ASP A 175 2.28 8.53 18.51
CA ASP A 175 1.08 7.77 18.84
C ASP A 175 0.08 7.92 17.67
N PRO A 176 -0.08 6.88 16.82
CA PRO A 176 -1.16 6.82 15.86
C PRO A 176 -2.45 6.46 16.62
N LYS A 177 -3.34 7.44 16.76
CA LYS A 177 -4.57 7.36 17.60
C LYS A 177 -5.49 6.15 17.34
N ASP A 178 -5.31 5.45 16.22
CA ASP A 178 -6.17 4.35 15.77
C ASP A 178 -5.55 2.95 16.00
N ASP A 179 -4.32 2.84 16.51
CA ASP A 179 -3.65 1.57 16.84
C ASP A 179 -2.99 1.67 18.24
N ASP A 180 -2.95 0.58 19.03
CA ASP A 180 -2.20 0.49 20.30
C ASP A 180 -0.66 0.50 20.09
N ASP A 181 -0.20 0.81 18.88
CA ASP A 181 1.20 0.76 18.45
C ASP A 181 1.88 2.12 18.66
N VAL A 182 2.63 2.26 19.75
CA VAL A 182 3.51 3.42 19.97
C VAL A 182 4.82 3.20 19.21
N LEU A 183 5.12 4.10 18.26
CA LEU A 183 6.36 4.05 17.46
C LEU A 183 7.28 5.19 17.88
N THR A 184 8.53 4.89 18.23
CA THR A 184 9.53 5.94 18.47
C THR A 184 10.06 6.48 17.14
N LEU A 185 10.43 7.77 17.11
CA LEU A 185 11.03 8.36 15.91
C LEU A 185 12.31 7.61 15.53
N LYS A 186 13.11 7.21 16.53
CA LYS A 186 14.31 6.38 16.35
C LYS A 186 14.02 5.07 15.62
N GLU A 187 13.02 4.30 16.03
CA GLU A 187 12.68 3.02 15.37
C GLU A 187 12.32 3.21 13.89
N ILE A 188 11.57 4.27 13.59
CA ILE A 188 11.18 4.58 12.20
C ILE A 188 12.40 4.96 11.37
N LEU A 189 13.31 5.75 11.95
CA LEU A 189 14.55 6.18 11.30
C LEU A 189 15.51 5.01 11.06
N ASP A 190 15.70 4.15 12.06
CA ASP A 190 16.48 2.92 11.96
C ASP A 190 15.90 1.98 10.90
N ALA A 191 14.56 1.83 10.86
CA ALA A 191 13.87 1.03 9.85
C ALA A 191 13.96 1.64 8.43
N ALA A 192 14.07 2.95 8.33
CA ALA A 192 14.30 3.66 7.07
C ALA A 192 15.77 3.62 6.62
N ALA A 193 16.67 3.04 7.43
CA ALA A 193 18.13 3.14 7.28
C ALA A 193 18.63 4.60 7.22
N CYS A 194 17.93 5.49 7.93
CA CYS A 194 18.20 6.92 7.96
C CYS A 194 18.73 7.29 9.35
N SER A 195 19.87 7.96 9.43
CA SER A 195 20.39 8.46 10.71
C SER A 195 20.11 9.96 10.87
N THR A 196 19.53 10.34 12.00
CA THR A 196 19.37 11.73 12.44
C THR A 196 20.63 12.33 13.07
N ALA A 197 21.64 11.50 13.37
CA ALA A 197 22.85 11.94 14.06
C ALA A 197 23.69 12.92 13.21
N PRO A 198 24.23 14.01 13.80
CA PRO A 198 25.35 14.83 13.32
C PRO A 198 26.52 13.95 12.87
N GLY A 199 26.71 13.87 11.55
CA GLY A 199 27.59 12.89 10.87
C GLY A 199 26.92 12.23 9.65
N ALA A 200 25.59 12.06 9.66
CA ALA A 200 24.83 11.59 8.50
C ALA A 200 24.69 12.67 7.42
N ASN A 201 24.68 12.25 6.14
CA ASN A 201 24.57 13.11 4.95
C ASN A 201 23.40 14.10 5.09
N GLU A 202 23.63 15.39 4.85
CA GLU A 202 22.66 16.47 5.10
C GLU A 202 21.34 16.28 4.33
N SER A 203 21.39 15.56 3.21
CA SER A 203 20.19 15.13 2.47
C SER A 203 19.23 14.37 3.38
N ASN A 204 19.72 13.39 4.15
CA ASN A 204 18.92 12.46 4.93
C ASN A 204 18.17 13.13 6.11
N ARG A 205 18.63 14.30 6.57
CA ARG A 205 18.01 15.04 7.69
C ARG A 205 16.90 15.99 7.29
N SER A 206 16.87 16.38 6.02
CA SER A 206 15.77 17.12 5.43
C SER A 206 14.96 16.26 4.46
N SER A 207 15.27 14.97 4.35
CA SER A 207 14.56 14.03 3.49
C SER A 207 13.13 13.80 3.96
N GLY A 208 12.25 13.53 3.01
CA GLY A 208 10.93 12.98 3.31
C GLY A 208 11.05 11.50 3.62
N ILE A 209 10.23 11.02 4.55
CA ILE A 209 10.06 9.60 4.84
C ILE A 209 8.62 9.23 4.54
N ILE A 210 8.44 8.27 3.64
CA ILE A 210 7.13 7.65 3.41
C ILE A 210 7.03 6.43 4.30
N ILE A 211 6.06 6.44 5.19
CA ILE A 211 5.65 5.24 5.91
C ILE A 211 4.51 4.62 5.11
N ASN A 212 4.82 3.50 4.46
CA ASN A 212 3.81 2.72 3.77
C ASN A 212 3.21 1.72 4.75
N ASN A 213 1.91 1.82 5.02
CA ASN A 213 1.20 0.71 5.65
C ASN A 213 0.89 -0.32 4.56
N VAL A 214 1.49 -1.50 4.69
CA VAL A 214 1.34 -2.63 3.78
C VAL A 214 0.35 -3.63 4.40
N TYR A 215 -0.48 -4.24 3.55
CA TYR A 215 -1.39 -5.35 3.87
C TYR A 215 -1.06 -6.12 5.16
N ASN A 216 -2.02 -6.24 6.06
CA ASN A 216 -1.91 -6.77 7.43
C ASN A 216 -1.23 -5.82 8.44
N TYR A 217 -1.43 -4.50 8.34
CA TYR A 217 -0.91 -3.52 9.29
C TYR A 217 0.62 -3.59 9.46
N LYS A 218 1.33 -3.93 8.38
CA LYS A 218 2.80 -3.97 8.40
C LYS A 218 3.36 -2.65 7.91
N TYR A 219 4.00 -1.92 8.80
CA TYR A 219 4.67 -0.66 8.47
C TYR A 219 5.96 -0.91 7.69
N LYS A 220 6.14 -0.22 6.57
CA LYS A 220 7.38 -0.17 5.81
C LYS A 220 7.79 1.28 5.57
N ALA A 221 8.79 1.73 6.31
CA ALA A 221 9.42 3.02 6.07
C ALA A 221 10.26 2.99 4.78
N ARG A 222 10.23 4.07 4.02
CA ARG A 222 11.12 4.33 2.87
C ARG A 222 11.48 5.81 2.84
N ILE A 223 12.71 6.12 2.51
CA ILE A 223 13.16 7.49 2.27
C ILE A 223 12.71 7.93 0.88
N ILE A 224 12.30 9.19 0.75
CA ILE A 224 12.19 9.89 -0.53
C ILE A 224 13.54 10.57 -0.77
N ASP A 225 14.31 10.04 -1.72
CA ASP A 225 15.57 10.64 -2.12
C ASP A 225 15.35 12.02 -2.76
N ASP A 226 16.32 12.92 -2.60
CA ASP A 226 16.36 14.30 -3.14
C ASP A 226 15.25 15.27 -2.69
N ALA A 227 14.33 14.86 -1.82
CA ALA A 227 13.30 15.74 -1.30
C ALA A 227 13.76 16.47 -0.03
N LYS A 228 14.32 17.68 -0.15
CA LYS A 228 14.66 18.53 0.99
C LYS A 228 13.46 19.35 1.45
N TYR A 229 12.96 19.07 2.65
CA TYR A 229 11.83 19.76 3.24
C TYR A 229 12.26 20.92 4.13
N LYS A 230 11.77 22.11 3.78
CA LYS A 230 11.99 23.35 4.50
C LYS A 230 10.68 24.10 4.59
N ILE A 231 10.35 24.57 5.79
CA ILE A 231 9.14 25.34 6.06
C ILE A 231 9.55 26.71 6.61
N ILE A 232 9.02 27.78 6.03
CA ILE A 232 9.19 29.15 6.53
C ILE A 232 7.86 29.56 7.13
N GLU A 233 7.84 29.69 8.45
CA GLU A 233 6.67 30.17 9.20
C GLU A 233 6.90 31.63 9.57
N ALA A 234 5.92 32.48 9.31
CA ALA A 234 5.92 33.87 9.73
C ALA A 234 4.79 34.09 10.75
N THR A 235 5.15 34.54 11.94
CA THR A 235 4.19 34.83 13.02
C THR A 235 4.28 36.31 13.37
N SER A 236 3.16 37.03 13.34
CA SER A 236 3.07 38.40 13.85
C SER A 236 2.77 38.38 15.35
N ASN A 237 3.59 39.07 16.15
CA ASN A 237 3.28 39.34 17.55
C ASN A 237 2.31 40.53 17.61
N ILE A 238 1.13 40.29 18.19
CA ILE A 238 0.05 41.29 18.26
C ILE A 238 0.41 42.40 19.26
N ASP A 239 1.12 42.07 20.34
CA ASP A 239 1.38 43.00 21.43
C ASP A 239 2.46 44.03 21.06
N ASP A 240 3.54 43.58 20.43
CA ASP A 240 4.68 44.43 20.05
C ASP A 240 4.60 44.94 18.60
N GLY A 241 3.68 44.41 17.79
CA GLY A 241 3.64 44.60 16.33
C GLY A 241 4.86 44.04 15.57
N SER A 242 5.78 43.36 16.27
CA SER A 242 6.95 42.70 15.68
C SER A 242 6.55 41.45 14.90
N TYR A 243 7.35 41.05 13.91
CA TYR A 243 7.14 39.80 13.20
C TYR A 243 8.33 38.87 13.35
N THR A 244 8.06 37.60 13.56
CA THR A 244 9.07 36.57 13.77
C THR A 244 9.00 35.60 12.60
N ILE A 245 10.13 35.40 11.93
CA ILE A 245 10.29 34.40 10.88
C ILE A 245 11.04 33.21 11.47
N LYS A 246 10.38 32.05 11.49
CA LYS A 246 10.96 30.77 11.86
C LYS A 246 11.28 30.00 10.59
N ASN A 247 12.56 29.79 10.33
CA ASN A 247 13.01 28.92 9.27
C ASN A 247 13.25 27.52 9.85
N ARG A 248 12.44 26.55 9.43
CA ARG A 248 12.41 25.18 9.93
C ARG A 248 12.93 24.23 8.86
N HIS A 249 13.85 23.37 9.26
CA HIS A 249 14.36 22.24 8.50
C HIS A 249 14.01 20.96 9.25
N GLY A 250 13.60 19.93 8.54
CA GLY A 250 13.00 18.79 9.18
C GLY A 250 12.64 17.66 8.25
N ILE A 251 12.05 16.64 8.84
CA ILE A 251 11.66 15.42 8.16
C ILE A 251 10.15 15.47 7.95
N GLN A 252 9.71 15.28 6.71
CA GLN A 252 8.29 15.13 6.40
C GLN A 252 7.94 13.65 6.38
N PHE A 253 7.02 13.25 7.25
CA PHE A 253 6.40 11.94 7.24
C PHE A 253 5.15 11.96 6.37
N VAL A 254 5.09 11.05 5.41
CA VAL A 254 3.92 10.84 4.57
C VAL A 254 3.39 9.44 4.82
N PHE A 255 2.17 9.35 5.36
CA PHE A 255 1.50 8.10 5.60
C PHE A 255 0.76 7.69 4.34
N ASN A 256 1.21 6.60 3.74
CA ASN A 256 0.59 6.09 2.55
C ASN A 256 -0.01 4.71 2.81
N GLN A 257 -1.33 4.64 2.80
CA GLN A 257 -2.07 3.40 2.98
C GLN A 257 -2.29 2.75 1.63
N HIS A 258 -1.59 1.65 1.37
CA HIS A 258 -1.77 0.88 0.15
C HIS A 258 -2.29 -0.51 0.47
N GLY A 259 -3.47 -0.80 -0.03
CA GLY A 259 -3.97 -2.15 0.00
C GLY A 259 -5.21 -2.37 -0.84
N LYS A 260 -5.60 -3.64 -0.91
CA LYS A 260 -6.84 -4.13 -1.50
C LYS A 260 -7.50 -4.99 -0.43
N ILE A 261 -8.65 -4.54 0.05
CA ILE A 261 -9.47 -5.41 0.88
C ILE A 261 -10.13 -6.41 -0.06
N ARG A 262 -10.01 -7.67 0.30
CA ARG A 262 -10.65 -8.77 -0.40
C ARG A 262 -11.80 -9.25 0.45
N SER A 263 -13.02 -8.99 0.01
CA SER A 263 -14.22 -9.51 0.66
C SER A 263 -14.85 -10.56 -0.23
N PHE A 264 -15.45 -11.57 0.38
CA PHE A 264 -16.21 -12.56 -0.37
C PHE A 264 -17.41 -11.89 -1.05
N SER A 265 -17.60 -12.13 -2.36
CA SER A 265 -18.74 -11.61 -3.10
C SER A 265 -19.37 -12.70 -3.95
N TRP A 266 -20.63 -13.02 -3.63
CA TRP A 266 -21.45 -13.92 -4.43
C TRP A 266 -21.54 -13.48 -5.89
N THR A 267 -21.64 -12.17 -6.15
CA THR A 267 -21.68 -11.62 -7.51
C THR A 267 -20.40 -11.90 -8.28
N ALA A 268 -19.23 -11.70 -7.66
CA ALA A 268 -17.94 -11.99 -8.29
C ALA A 268 -17.80 -13.49 -8.58
N LEU A 269 -18.20 -14.36 -7.65
CA LEU A 269 -18.20 -15.80 -7.87
C LEU A 269 -19.12 -16.19 -9.04
N ILE A 270 -20.37 -15.73 -9.06
CA ILE A 270 -21.34 -16.06 -10.11
C ILE A 270 -20.84 -15.60 -11.48
N ILE A 271 -20.34 -14.37 -11.61
CA ILE A 271 -19.80 -13.87 -12.88
C ILE A 271 -18.66 -14.75 -13.38
N ASN A 272 -17.73 -15.11 -12.51
CA ASN A 272 -16.59 -15.95 -12.88
C ASN A 272 -17.00 -17.38 -13.21
N VAL A 273 -17.97 -17.96 -12.49
CA VAL A 273 -18.54 -19.28 -12.81
C VAL A 273 -19.28 -19.24 -14.14
N THR A 274 -20.11 -18.22 -14.40
CA THR A 274 -20.82 -18.06 -15.67
C THR A 274 -19.86 -17.85 -16.83
N ALA A 275 -18.83 -17.02 -16.68
CA ALA A 275 -17.78 -16.85 -17.68
C ALA A 275 -17.05 -18.17 -17.96
N SER A 276 -16.79 -18.96 -16.92
CA SER A 276 -16.19 -20.29 -17.05
C SER A 276 -17.13 -21.27 -17.76
N LEU A 277 -18.45 -21.17 -17.56
CA LEU A 277 -19.44 -22.00 -18.26
C LEU A 277 -19.42 -21.77 -19.78
N TYR A 278 -19.14 -20.54 -20.24
CA TYR A 278 -18.96 -20.27 -21.67
C TYR A 278 -17.76 -21.02 -22.27
N SER A 279 -16.75 -21.35 -21.47
CA SER A 279 -15.57 -22.10 -21.95
C SER A 279 -15.93 -23.51 -22.40
N TYR A 280 -16.96 -24.14 -21.83
CA TYR A 280 -17.45 -25.44 -22.29
C TYR A 280 -18.05 -25.39 -23.70
N ARG A 281 -18.61 -24.24 -24.11
CA ARG A 281 -19.11 -24.10 -25.49
C ARG A 281 -18.00 -24.12 -26.51
N VAL A 282 -16.85 -23.52 -26.20
CA VAL A 282 -15.67 -23.56 -27.08
C VAL A 282 -15.22 -25.00 -27.30
N VAL A 283 -15.29 -25.83 -26.27
CA VAL A 283 -14.89 -27.24 -26.32
C VAL A 283 -15.85 -28.04 -27.18
N SER A 284 -17.16 -27.82 -27.03
CA SER A 284 -18.16 -28.42 -27.91
C SER A 284 -17.92 -28.05 -29.38
N LEU A 285 -17.55 -26.80 -29.67
CA LEU A 285 -17.22 -26.37 -31.03
C LEU A 285 -15.96 -27.05 -31.58
N ILE A 286 -14.93 -27.20 -30.76
CA ILE A 286 -13.69 -27.91 -31.14
C ILE A 286 -13.98 -29.39 -31.41
N MET A 287 -14.80 -30.03 -30.58
CA MET A 287 -15.21 -31.43 -30.79
C MET A 287 -16.05 -31.57 -32.07
N ASP A 288 -17.02 -30.70 -32.28
CA ASP A 288 -17.82 -30.66 -33.51
C ASP A 288 -16.97 -30.48 -34.76
N PHE A 289 -15.95 -29.62 -34.70
CA PHE A 289 -14.99 -29.43 -35.78
C PHE A 289 -14.13 -30.67 -36.00
N SER A 290 -13.69 -31.32 -34.92
CA SER A 290 -12.85 -32.52 -34.96
C SER A 290 -13.59 -33.70 -35.59
N ILE A 291 -14.87 -33.89 -35.22
CA ILE A 291 -15.75 -34.93 -35.78
C ILE A 291 -16.03 -34.66 -37.26
N ARG A 292 -16.30 -33.39 -37.64
CA ARG A 292 -16.61 -33.05 -39.04
C ARG A 292 -15.43 -33.20 -39.99
N HIS A 293 -14.20 -33.08 -39.50
CA HIS A 293 -13.03 -33.06 -40.36
C HIS A 293 -12.31 -34.42 -40.47
N GLU A 294 -12.94 -35.53 -40.04
CA GLU A 294 -12.39 -36.90 -40.11
C GLU A 294 -10.97 -37.03 -39.53
N VAL A 295 -10.65 -36.24 -38.50
CA VAL A 295 -9.38 -36.37 -37.73
C VAL A 295 -9.36 -37.69 -36.90
N ASP A 296 -10.47 -38.44 -36.95
CA ASP A 296 -10.77 -39.71 -36.29
C ASP A 296 -9.60 -40.71 -36.32
N LYS A 297 -8.92 -40.93 -37.45
CA LYS A 297 -7.89 -41.99 -37.55
C LYS A 297 -6.63 -41.72 -36.72
N LEU A 298 -6.28 -40.45 -36.50
CA LEU A 298 -5.09 -40.07 -35.73
C LEU A 298 -5.44 -39.98 -34.24
N PHE A 299 -6.63 -39.49 -33.92
CA PHE A 299 -7.12 -39.38 -32.55
C PHE A 299 -7.43 -40.76 -31.94
N GLU A 300 -8.06 -41.67 -32.69
CA GLU A 300 -8.36 -43.03 -32.24
C GLU A 300 -7.08 -43.79 -31.86
N LYS A 301 -6.00 -43.63 -32.64
CA LYS A 301 -4.69 -44.25 -32.36
C LYS A 301 -4.02 -43.71 -31.09
N TYR A 302 -4.06 -42.39 -30.87
CA TYR A 302 -3.50 -41.78 -29.66
C TYR A 302 -4.35 -42.06 -28.41
N CYS A 303 -5.68 -42.01 -28.52
CA CYS A 303 -6.60 -42.24 -27.41
C CYS A 303 -6.65 -43.71 -26.98
N MET A 304 -6.55 -44.68 -27.90
CA MET A 304 -6.42 -46.08 -27.53
C MET A 304 -5.14 -46.35 -26.72
N ASN A 305 -4.05 -45.63 -27.02
CA ASN A 305 -2.79 -45.72 -26.28
C ASN A 305 -2.88 -45.11 -24.87
N ILE A 306 -3.64 -44.01 -24.73
CA ILE A 306 -3.93 -43.40 -23.42
C ILE A 306 -4.91 -44.25 -22.62
N TYR A 307 -5.89 -44.89 -23.26
CA TYR A 307 -6.85 -45.78 -22.62
C TYR A 307 -6.19 -47.07 -22.11
N THR A 308 -5.32 -47.71 -22.91
CA THR A 308 -4.55 -48.87 -22.42
C THR A 308 -3.63 -48.48 -21.27
N TRP A 309 -3.03 -47.30 -21.31
CA TRP A 309 -2.23 -46.76 -20.21
C TRP A 309 -3.07 -46.54 -18.93
N PHE A 310 -4.24 -45.88 -19.04
CA PHE A 310 -5.15 -45.68 -17.91
C PHE A 310 -5.74 -46.99 -17.38
N LYS A 311 -6.12 -47.92 -18.25
CA LYS A 311 -6.60 -49.25 -17.86
C LYS A 311 -5.52 -50.05 -17.13
N GLY A 312 -4.25 -49.91 -17.54
CA GLY A 312 -3.10 -50.46 -16.83
C GLY A 312 -2.94 -49.91 -15.41
N ILE A 313 -3.14 -48.60 -15.22
CA ILE A 313 -3.05 -47.95 -13.90
C ILE A 313 -4.18 -48.44 -12.96
N PHE A 314 -5.40 -48.60 -13.46
CA PHE A 314 -6.53 -49.03 -12.63
C PHE A 314 -6.58 -50.55 -12.36
N HIS A 315 -5.99 -51.39 -13.22
CA HIS A 315 -5.90 -52.84 -12.97
C HIS A 315 -4.78 -53.23 -12.00
N LEU A 316 -3.75 -52.39 -11.86
CA LEU A 316 -2.62 -52.64 -10.95
C LEU A 316 -2.96 -52.48 -9.46
N ASN A 317 -4.14 -51.93 -9.13
CA ASN A 317 -4.55 -51.70 -7.74
C ASN A 317 -5.55 -52.73 -7.20
N ARG A 318 -5.84 -53.81 -7.94
CA ARG A 318 -6.80 -54.86 -7.50
C ARG A 318 -6.15 -56.19 -7.12
N ASP A 319 -4.87 -56.38 -7.41
CA ASP A 319 -4.17 -57.64 -7.15
C ASP A 319 -3.29 -57.60 -5.88
N ASN A 320 -3.22 -56.47 -5.17
CA ASN A 320 -2.43 -56.33 -3.94
C ASN A 320 -3.21 -56.55 -2.62
N ASP A 321 -4.53 -56.75 -2.64
CA ASP A 321 -5.33 -56.87 -1.41
C ASP A 321 -5.61 -58.32 -0.98
N ASN A 322 -4.97 -59.33 -1.58
CA ASN A 322 -5.34 -60.73 -1.33
C ASN A 322 -4.18 -61.70 -1.05
N LYS A 323 -3.06 -61.20 -0.50
CA LYS A 323 -1.89 -62.05 -0.21
C LYS A 323 -1.18 -61.84 1.14
N ASP A 324 -1.85 -61.25 2.12
CA ASP A 324 -1.26 -61.03 3.46
C ASP A 324 -1.98 -61.79 4.61
N ASN A 325 -2.78 -62.81 4.29
CA ASN A 325 -3.39 -63.70 5.30
C ASN A 325 -3.00 -65.16 5.06
N GLU A 326 -1.75 -65.51 5.37
CA GLU A 326 -1.32 -66.81 5.95
C GLU A 326 0.22 -66.81 6.02
N GLU A 327 0.76 -67.24 7.15
CA GLU A 327 2.19 -67.30 7.52
C GLU A 327 2.83 -66.03 8.11
N SER A 328 2.43 -65.71 9.35
CA SER A 328 3.37 -65.21 10.37
C SER A 328 2.89 -65.60 11.75
N LEU A 329 3.02 -66.89 12.05
CA LEU A 329 2.98 -67.43 13.40
C LEU A 329 3.99 -68.59 13.45
N LEU A 330 5.27 -68.27 13.72
CA LEU A 330 6.17 -69.08 14.54
C LEU A 330 7.60 -68.50 14.64
N ILE A 331 8.01 -68.34 15.91
CA ILE A 331 9.37 -68.39 16.48
C ILE A 331 10.05 -67.04 16.79
N LEU A 332 10.06 -66.81 18.12
CA LEU A 332 10.87 -65.92 18.98
C LEU A 332 10.66 -64.41 18.90
#